data_AF-A0A9W7A0N9-F1
#
_entry.id   AF-A0A9W7A0N9-F1
#
_cell.length_a   1.000
_cell.length_b   1.000
_cell.length_c   1.000
_cell.angle_alpha   90.00
_cell.angle_beta   90.00
_cell.angle_gamma   90.00
#
_symmetry.space_group_name_H-M   'P 1'
#
loop_
_entity.id
_entity.type
_entity.pdbx_description
1 polymer ?
#
loop_
_entity_poly.entity_id
_entity_poly.type
_entity_poly.pdbx_seq_one_letter_code
_entity_poly.pdbx_strand_id
1 'polypeptide(L)'
;LMRHEFGYVLGQLKSEEAVPELCKSIDDSEDDCICRHECAEAPPPMMSLALKTLRTNLSTPSNPIEVRETCSIALNFISWKTTPTSQDESTAPIACACMLSSYDSEDPAPPHPSHQNMNCEEIGCILRDENVELFERYRAMFSLRNKGGARAAVELGKALVEDESSALFRHEVAFVLGQLQRVEGLDYLVKSLERGDEHEFVRHESAEAIGAIEDDWERCEEVLKRFMEDKDKCVAQSCEVALDAADY
;
A
#
# COMPACT_ATOMS: atom_id res chain seq x y z
N LEU A 1 -9.82 -4.55 13.12
CA LEU A 1 -8.55 -4.93 12.50
C LEU A 1 -8.69 -6.15 11.57
N MET A 2 -8.63 -7.39 12.07
CA MET A 2 -8.48 -8.66 11.31
C MET A 2 -9.37 -8.92 10.06
N ARG A 3 -10.44 -8.18 9.81
CA ARG A 3 -11.31 -8.43 8.65
C ARG A 3 -10.67 -8.00 7.34
N HIS A 4 -9.97 -6.87 7.32
CA HIS A 4 -9.28 -6.39 6.12
C HIS A 4 -8.08 -7.29 5.78
N GLU A 5 -7.39 -7.82 6.80
CA GLU A 5 -6.32 -8.83 6.66
C GLU A 5 -6.75 -10.09 5.90
N PHE A 6 -8.01 -10.53 6.05
CA PHE A 6 -8.50 -11.64 5.23
C PHE A 6 -8.57 -11.27 3.76
N GLY A 7 -8.96 -10.04 3.42
CA GLY A 7 -8.94 -9.52 2.06
C GLY A 7 -7.52 -9.55 1.49
N TYR A 8 -6.58 -8.94 2.22
CA TYR A 8 -5.16 -8.92 1.88
C TYR A 8 -4.60 -10.33 1.64
N VAL A 9 -4.72 -11.23 2.62
CA VAL A 9 -4.19 -12.60 2.54
C VAL A 9 -4.80 -13.38 1.36
N LEU A 10 -6.11 -13.27 1.12
CA LEU A 10 -6.75 -13.95 -0.01
C LEU A 10 -6.22 -13.42 -1.35
N GLY A 11 -5.87 -12.13 -1.42
CA GLY A 11 -5.21 -11.51 -2.56
C GLY A 11 -3.80 -12.06 -2.80
N GLN A 12 -2.98 -12.10 -1.74
CA GLN A 12 -1.63 -12.66 -1.79
C GLN A 12 -1.63 -14.14 -2.22
N LEU A 13 -2.62 -14.91 -1.80
CA LEU A 13 -2.80 -16.32 -2.19
C LEU A 13 -3.25 -16.52 -3.64
N LYS A 14 -3.69 -15.47 -4.35
CA LYS A 14 -4.25 -15.51 -5.71
C LYS A 14 -5.38 -16.53 -5.85
N SER A 15 -6.19 -16.69 -4.81
CA SER A 15 -7.24 -17.71 -4.81
C SER A 15 -8.41 -17.30 -5.71
N GLU A 16 -8.50 -17.90 -6.91
CA GLU A 16 -9.66 -17.70 -7.79
C GLU A 16 -10.98 -18.14 -7.14
N GLU A 17 -10.92 -19.12 -6.23
CA GLU A 17 -12.08 -19.61 -5.48
C GLU A 17 -12.64 -18.55 -4.51
N ALA A 18 -11.81 -17.62 -4.06
CA ALA A 18 -12.20 -16.55 -3.15
C ALA A 18 -12.92 -15.39 -3.85
N VAL A 19 -12.81 -15.28 -5.18
CA VAL A 19 -13.31 -14.12 -5.96
C VAL A 19 -14.79 -13.81 -5.76
N PRO A 20 -15.72 -14.79 -5.70
CA PRO A 20 -17.12 -14.49 -5.43
C PRO A 20 -17.36 -13.81 -4.08
N GLU A 21 -16.66 -14.25 -3.02
CA GLU A 21 -16.81 -13.65 -1.68
C GLU A 21 -16.08 -12.30 -1.58
N LEU A 22 -14.90 -12.16 -2.22
CA LEU A 22 -14.23 -10.86 -2.34
C LEU A 22 -15.14 -9.85 -3.05
N CYS A 23 -15.73 -10.20 -4.19
CA CYS A 23 -16.63 -9.31 -4.93
C CYS A 23 -17.86 -8.91 -4.12
N LYS A 24 -18.41 -9.85 -3.34
CA LYS A 24 -19.53 -9.57 -2.44
C LYS A 24 -19.15 -8.57 -1.34
N SER A 25 -17.94 -8.68 -0.78
CA SER A 25 -17.41 -7.72 0.19
C SER A 25 -17.25 -6.33 -0.43
N ILE A 26 -16.66 -6.23 -1.64
CA ILE A 26 -16.50 -4.95 -2.35
C ILE A 26 -17.87 -4.25 -2.57
N ASP A 27 -18.88 -5.02 -2.97
CA ASP A 27 -20.24 -4.54 -3.27
C ASP A 27 -21.08 -4.21 -2.03
N ASP A 28 -20.65 -4.62 -0.82
CA ASP A 28 -21.39 -4.38 0.42
C ASP A 28 -21.16 -2.95 0.93
N SER A 29 -22.12 -2.05 0.66
CA SER A 29 -22.03 -0.65 1.09
C SER A 29 -22.08 -0.44 2.60
N GLU A 30 -22.55 -1.44 3.35
CA GLU A 30 -22.61 -1.38 4.81
C GLU A 30 -21.33 -1.90 5.46
N ASP A 31 -20.40 -2.46 4.68
CA ASP A 31 -19.12 -2.93 5.18
C ASP A 31 -18.11 -1.80 5.34
N ASP A 32 -17.09 -2.06 6.17
CA ASP A 32 -16.03 -1.12 6.49
C ASP A 32 -15.20 -0.77 5.25
N CYS A 33 -14.82 0.51 5.15
CA CYS A 33 -14.09 1.02 3.99
C CYS A 33 -12.76 0.28 3.77
N ILE A 34 -11.99 0.01 4.84
CA ILE A 34 -10.70 -0.70 4.75
C ILE A 34 -10.93 -2.11 4.23
N CYS A 35 -11.96 -2.80 4.74
CA CYS A 35 -12.30 -4.16 4.28
C CYS A 35 -12.65 -4.21 2.79
N ARG A 36 -13.42 -3.22 2.32
CA ARG A 36 -13.82 -3.11 0.90
C ARG A 36 -12.64 -2.77 0.00
N HIS A 37 -11.75 -1.89 0.45
CA HIS A 37 -10.49 -1.58 -0.21
C HIS A 37 -9.63 -2.84 -0.37
N GLU A 38 -9.30 -3.54 0.71
CA GLU A 38 -8.46 -4.74 0.65
C GLU A 38 -9.06 -5.82 -0.27
N CYS A 39 -10.38 -6.00 -0.20
CA CYS A 39 -11.06 -6.95 -1.07
C CYS A 39 -11.05 -6.53 -2.54
N ALA A 40 -10.92 -5.23 -2.86
CA ALA A 40 -10.82 -4.72 -4.21
C ALA A 40 -9.40 -4.80 -4.80
N GLU A 41 -8.39 -4.83 -3.93
CA GLU A 41 -6.99 -5.05 -4.32
C GLU A 41 -6.70 -6.53 -4.61
N ALA A 42 -7.28 -7.42 -3.80
CA ALA A 42 -7.09 -8.86 -3.84
C ALA A 42 -7.41 -9.63 -5.15
N PRO A 43 -8.45 -9.31 -5.95
CA PRO A 43 -8.96 -10.26 -6.94
C PRO A 43 -7.97 -10.52 -8.09
N PRO A 44 -7.76 -11.79 -8.51
CA PRO A 44 -7.07 -12.15 -9.73
C PRO A 44 -7.61 -11.34 -10.92
N PRO A 45 -6.78 -10.48 -11.55
CA PRO A 45 -7.27 -9.38 -12.36
C PRO A 45 -7.98 -9.79 -13.68
N MET A 46 -8.04 -11.08 -14.00
CA MET A 46 -8.53 -11.60 -15.29
C MET A 46 -9.91 -12.30 -15.22
N MET A 47 -10.57 -12.32 -14.05
CA MET A 47 -11.92 -12.89 -13.93
C MET A 47 -13.01 -11.89 -14.33
N SER A 48 -13.98 -12.35 -15.13
CA SER A 48 -15.07 -11.51 -15.64
C SER A 48 -15.93 -10.89 -14.54
N LEU A 49 -16.13 -11.63 -13.43
CA LEU A 49 -16.85 -11.15 -12.25
C LEU A 49 -16.10 -9.99 -11.59
N ALA A 50 -14.82 -10.17 -11.28
CA ALA A 50 -13.98 -9.13 -10.68
C ALA A 50 -13.95 -7.86 -11.53
N LEU A 51 -13.74 -7.98 -12.84
CA LEU A 51 -13.77 -6.84 -13.78
C LEU A 51 -15.08 -6.06 -13.74
N LYS A 52 -16.22 -6.76 -13.63
CA LYS A 52 -17.54 -6.12 -13.54
C LYS A 52 -17.69 -5.39 -12.21
N THR A 53 -17.32 -6.04 -11.10
CA THR A 53 -17.40 -5.47 -9.74
C THR A 53 -16.52 -4.22 -9.60
N LEU A 54 -15.25 -4.29 -10.04
CA LEU A 54 -14.32 -3.14 -9.99
C LEU A 54 -14.84 -1.94 -10.78
N ARG A 55 -15.32 -2.16 -12.02
CA ARG A 55 -15.89 -1.08 -12.85
C ARG A 55 -17.14 -0.47 -12.23
N THR A 56 -17.99 -1.28 -11.63
CA THR A 56 -19.21 -0.82 -10.97
C THR A 56 -18.86 0.05 -9.77
N ASN A 57 -17.94 -0.40 -8.92
CA ASN A 57 -17.56 0.33 -7.71
C ASN A 57 -16.78 1.61 -8.02
N LEU A 58 -15.91 1.62 -9.04
CA LEU A 58 -15.23 2.83 -9.52
C LEU A 58 -16.21 3.91 -10.00
N SER A 59 -17.25 3.49 -10.74
CA SER A 59 -18.23 4.40 -11.35
C SER A 59 -19.36 4.84 -10.42
N THR A 60 -19.47 4.27 -9.23
CA THR A 60 -20.51 4.59 -8.24
C THR A 60 -20.05 5.78 -7.37
N PRO A 61 -20.60 7.00 -7.54
CA PRO A 61 -20.06 8.19 -6.86
C PRO A 61 -20.30 8.24 -5.36
N SER A 62 -21.23 7.43 -4.84
CA SER A 62 -21.52 7.32 -3.41
C SER A 62 -20.55 6.41 -2.67
N ASN A 63 -19.68 5.67 -3.38
CA ASN A 63 -18.65 4.86 -2.73
C ASN A 63 -17.55 5.76 -2.14
N PRO A 64 -16.93 5.33 -1.03
CA PRO A 64 -15.74 5.98 -0.50
C PRO A 64 -14.66 6.16 -1.58
N ILE A 65 -13.87 7.22 -1.45
CA ILE A 65 -12.86 7.55 -2.46
C ILE A 65 -11.77 6.46 -2.50
N GLU A 66 -11.42 5.90 -1.35
CA GLU A 66 -10.43 4.84 -1.18
C GLU A 66 -10.83 3.61 -2.01
N VAL A 67 -12.06 3.12 -1.85
CA VAL A 67 -12.59 1.99 -2.64
C VAL A 67 -12.56 2.29 -4.15
N ARG A 68 -12.89 3.53 -4.54
CA ARG A 68 -12.88 3.93 -5.96
C ARG A 68 -11.46 4.00 -6.51
N GLU A 69 -10.52 4.55 -5.76
CA GLU A 69 -9.10 4.63 -6.13
C GLU A 69 -8.48 3.23 -6.23
N THR A 70 -8.75 2.33 -5.29
CA THR A 70 -8.31 0.92 -5.37
C THR A 70 -8.84 0.24 -6.61
N CYS A 71 -10.14 0.40 -6.90
CA CYS A 71 -10.72 -0.14 -8.12
C CYS A 71 -10.06 0.42 -9.38
N SER A 72 -9.67 1.70 -9.37
CA SER A 72 -8.94 2.33 -10.47
C SER A 72 -7.55 1.73 -10.65
N ILE A 73 -6.78 1.59 -9.56
CA ILE A 73 -5.45 0.99 -9.54
C ILE A 73 -5.51 -0.46 -10.04
N ALA A 74 -6.42 -1.27 -9.52
CA ALA A 74 -6.61 -2.66 -9.94
C ALA A 74 -6.94 -2.76 -11.45
N LEU A 75 -7.82 -1.90 -11.97
CA LEU A 75 -8.14 -1.84 -13.40
C LEU A 75 -6.96 -1.38 -14.26
N ASN A 76 -6.15 -0.43 -13.78
CA ASN A 76 -4.93 0.00 -14.46
C ASN A 76 -3.89 -1.13 -14.49
N PHE A 77 -3.75 -1.88 -13.40
CA PHE A 77 -2.87 -3.05 -13.36
C PHE A 77 -3.30 -4.15 -14.33
N ILE A 78 -4.60 -4.40 -14.47
CA ILE A 78 -5.17 -5.30 -15.49
C ILE A 78 -4.80 -4.84 -16.89
N SER A 79 -5.02 -3.55 -17.16
CA SER A 79 -4.71 -2.95 -18.45
C SER A 79 -3.22 -3.09 -18.76
N TRP A 80 -2.36 -2.83 -17.78
CA TRP A 80 -0.92 -3.03 -17.90
C TRP A 80 -0.61 -4.50 -18.23
N LYS A 81 -1.09 -5.49 -17.46
CA LYS A 81 -0.85 -6.93 -17.71
C LYS A 81 -1.35 -7.43 -19.08
N THR A 82 -2.37 -6.80 -19.65
CA THR A 82 -2.99 -7.24 -20.92
C THR A 82 -2.46 -6.51 -22.16
N THR A 83 -1.73 -5.42 -21.98
CA THR A 83 -1.14 -4.67 -23.10
C THR A 83 0.07 -5.43 -23.69
N PRO A 84 0.18 -5.63 -25.01
CA PRO A 84 1.26 -6.44 -25.62
C PRO A 84 2.68 -6.01 -25.26
N THR A 85 2.91 -4.72 -24.97
CA THR A 85 4.21 -4.18 -24.53
C THR A 85 4.61 -4.61 -23.12
N SER A 86 3.68 -4.96 -22.23
CA SER A 86 4.03 -5.39 -20.87
C SER A 86 4.63 -6.79 -20.83
N GLN A 87 4.34 -7.66 -21.82
CA GLN A 87 5.08 -8.90 -21.99
C GLN A 87 6.56 -8.62 -22.28
N ASP A 88 6.86 -7.59 -23.09
CA ASP A 88 8.22 -7.15 -23.37
C ASP A 88 8.87 -6.43 -22.17
N GLU A 89 8.10 -5.74 -21.31
CA GLU A 89 8.59 -5.19 -20.03
C GLU A 89 8.84 -6.31 -18.99
N SER A 90 8.05 -7.38 -19.00
CA SER A 90 8.25 -8.57 -18.15
C SER A 90 9.42 -9.45 -18.61
N THR A 91 9.79 -9.36 -19.89
CA THR A 91 10.96 -10.02 -20.49
C THR A 91 12.13 -9.08 -20.77
N ALA A 92 11.98 -7.78 -20.51
CA ALA A 92 13.10 -6.84 -20.52
C ALA A 92 14.12 -7.44 -19.56
N PRO A 93 15.36 -7.72 -20.02
CA PRO A 93 16.31 -8.40 -19.18
C PRO A 93 16.40 -7.62 -17.88
N ILE A 94 16.06 -8.28 -16.78
CA ILE A 94 16.27 -7.78 -15.42
C ILE A 94 17.75 -7.45 -15.35
N ALA A 95 18.07 -6.19 -15.63
CA ALA A 95 19.44 -5.78 -15.87
C ALA A 95 20.16 -5.53 -14.53
N CYS A 96 19.41 -5.54 -13.42
CA CYS A 96 19.90 -5.44 -12.05
C CYS A 96 19.01 -6.24 -11.10
N ALA A 97 19.61 -6.99 -10.17
CA ALA A 97 18.90 -7.68 -9.09
C ALA A 97 18.05 -6.75 -8.21
N CYS A 98 18.36 -5.44 -8.20
CA CYS A 98 17.59 -4.40 -7.51
C CYS A 98 16.19 -4.12 -8.10
N MET A 99 15.88 -4.64 -9.30
CA MET A 99 14.55 -4.55 -9.91
C MET A 99 13.72 -5.81 -9.70
N LEU A 100 14.32 -6.90 -9.19
CA LEU A 100 13.57 -8.01 -8.63
C LEU A 100 13.01 -7.54 -7.30
N SER A 101 11.70 -7.73 -7.09
CA SER A 101 11.15 -7.58 -5.75
C SER A 101 11.87 -8.58 -4.86
N SER A 102 12.59 -8.09 -3.84
CA SER A 102 13.09 -8.95 -2.75
C SER A 102 11.97 -9.30 -1.77
N TYR A 103 10.76 -8.84 -2.06
CA TYR A 103 9.55 -9.03 -1.28
C TYR A 103 8.66 -10.04 -2.00
N ASP A 104 8.14 -11.01 -1.25
CA ASP A 104 7.24 -12.05 -1.74
C ASP A 104 5.77 -11.58 -1.79
N SER A 105 5.57 -10.26 -1.93
CA SER A 105 4.26 -9.62 -2.01
C SER A 105 3.78 -9.47 -3.44
N GLU A 106 2.48 -9.67 -3.64
CA GLU A 106 1.74 -9.29 -4.83
C GLU A 106 1.33 -7.83 -4.71
N ASP A 107 2.06 -6.97 -5.43
CA ASP A 107 1.88 -5.53 -5.35
C ASP A 107 0.77 -5.03 -6.31
N PRO A 108 0.03 -3.96 -5.93
CA PRO A 108 -1.02 -3.36 -6.76
C PRO A 108 -0.48 -2.66 -8.03
N ALA A 109 0.83 -2.40 -8.10
CA ALA A 109 1.48 -1.89 -9.32
C ALA A 109 2.93 -2.41 -9.45
N PRO A 110 3.42 -2.62 -10.69
CA PRO A 110 4.80 -3.05 -10.90
C PRO A 110 5.76 -1.84 -10.86
N PRO A 111 7.05 -2.01 -10.51
CA PRO A 111 8.03 -0.94 -10.70
C PRO A 111 8.13 -0.53 -12.18
N HIS A 112 8.42 0.74 -12.45
CA HIS A 112 8.54 1.23 -13.82
C HIS A 112 9.95 0.97 -14.39
N PRO A 113 10.11 0.36 -15.58
CA PRO A 113 11.44 0.07 -16.15
C PRO A 113 12.34 1.31 -16.32
N SER A 114 11.77 2.47 -16.65
CA SER A 114 12.52 3.72 -16.78
C SER A 114 13.22 4.16 -15.48
N HIS A 115 12.70 3.75 -14.31
CA HIS A 115 13.27 4.12 -13.01
C HIS A 115 14.60 3.41 -12.72
N GLN A 116 14.95 2.38 -13.49
CA GLN A 116 16.19 1.62 -13.29
C GLN A 116 17.44 2.51 -13.29
N ASN A 117 17.47 3.53 -14.16
CA ASN A 117 18.61 4.43 -14.31
C ASN A 117 18.47 5.73 -13.49
N MET A 118 17.40 5.86 -12.70
CA MET A 118 17.14 7.01 -11.85
C MET A 118 17.71 6.81 -10.44
N ASN A 119 18.07 7.92 -9.79
CA ASN A 119 18.36 7.94 -8.36
C ASN A 119 17.06 8.06 -7.54
N CYS A 120 17.16 7.90 -6.21
CA CYS A 120 15.98 7.90 -5.34
C CYS A 120 15.22 9.23 -5.39
N GLU A 121 15.93 10.36 -5.46
CA GLU A 121 15.32 11.69 -5.49
C GLU A 121 14.56 11.94 -6.79
N GLU A 122 15.08 11.48 -7.92
CA GLU A 122 14.38 11.55 -9.21
C GLU A 122 13.07 10.75 -9.18
N ILE A 123 13.10 9.55 -8.62
CA ILE A 123 11.87 8.72 -8.46
C ILE A 123 10.95 9.35 -7.41
N GLY A 124 11.50 9.93 -6.34
CA GLY A 124 10.76 10.64 -5.30
C GLY A 124 10.03 11.87 -5.82
N CYS A 125 10.58 12.57 -6.81
CA CYS A 125 9.86 13.65 -7.52
C CYS A 125 8.62 13.12 -8.24
N ILE A 126 8.69 11.95 -8.88
CA ILE A 126 7.52 11.33 -9.54
C ILE A 126 6.49 10.91 -8.48
N LEU A 127 6.96 10.27 -7.40
CA LEU A 127 6.11 9.80 -6.31
C LEU A 127 5.26 10.93 -5.69
N ARG A 128 5.85 12.12 -5.53
CA ARG A 128 5.22 13.29 -4.89
C ARG A 128 4.56 14.28 -5.85
N ASP A 129 4.59 14.03 -7.16
CA ASP A 129 3.92 14.92 -8.11
C ASP A 129 2.43 14.56 -8.21
N GLU A 130 1.57 15.36 -7.57
CA GLU A 130 0.12 15.18 -7.57
C GLU A 130 -0.52 15.35 -8.97
N ASN A 131 0.22 15.85 -9.97
CA ASN A 131 -0.24 15.90 -11.36
C ASN A 131 0.02 14.59 -12.13
N VAL A 132 0.78 13.66 -11.55
CA VAL A 132 1.00 12.33 -12.12
C VAL A 132 -0.12 11.40 -11.69
N GLU A 133 -0.60 10.59 -12.64
CA GLU A 133 -1.64 9.58 -12.39
C GLU A 133 -1.25 8.65 -11.23
N LEU A 134 -2.23 8.33 -10.37
CA LEU A 134 -2.00 7.58 -9.14
C LEU A 134 -1.30 6.24 -9.37
N PHE A 135 -1.65 5.53 -10.45
CA PHE A 135 -0.98 4.28 -10.83
C PHE A 135 0.52 4.48 -11.08
N GLU A 136 0.93 5.54 -11.78
CA GLU A 136 2.35 5.81 -12.04
C GLU A 136 3.10 6.23 -10.78
N ARG A 137 2.44 6.94 -9.86
CA ARG A 137 2.99 7.22 -8.52
C ARG A 137 3.20 5.94 -7.71
N TYR A 138 2.28 4.97 -7.78
CA TYR A 138 2.44 3.63 -7.20
C TYR A 138 3.64 2.89 -7.82
N ARG A 139 3.82 2.94 -9.14
CA ARG A 139 5.00 2.35 -9.80
C ARG A 139 6.31 2.98 -9.32
N ALA A 140 6.33 4.28 -9.06
CA ALA A 140 7.46 4.98 -8.45
C ALA A 140 7.71 4.52 -7.00
N MET A 141 6.64 4.33 -6.23
CA MET A 141 6.68 3.81 -4.85
C MET A 141 7.38 2.44 -4.77
N PHE A 142 6.93 1.47 -5.56
CA PHE A 142 7.53 0.13 -5.58
C PHE A 142 8.94 0.12 -6.18
N SER A 143 9.26 1.06 -7.06
CA SER A 143 10.62 1.26 -7.55
C SER A 143 11.57 1.74 -6.43
N LEU A 144 11.11 2.67 -5.58
CA LEU A 144 11.86 3.10 -4.39
C LEU A 144 12.04 1.96 -3.39
N ARG A 145 10.98 1.21 -3.09
CA ARG A 145 11.04 0.04 -2.21
C ARG A 145 12.11 -0.97 -2.65
N ASN A 146 12.06 -1.35 -3.93
CA ASN A 146 12.97 -2.35 -4.48
C ASN A 146 14.42 -1.85 -4.53
N LYS A 147 14.61 -0.54 -4.74
CA LYS A 147 15.92 0.11 -4.69
C LYS A 147 16.49 0.14 -3.27
N GLY A 148 15.62 0.35 -2.28
CA GLY A 148 15.91 0.25 -0.85
C GLY A 148 16.92 1.27 -0.33
N GLY A 149 17.32 1.06 0.93
CA GLY A 149 18.28 1.89 1.66
C GLY A 149 17.72 3.23 2.14
N ALA A 150 18.56 3.94 2.90
CA ALA A 150 18.20 5.18 3.61
C ALA A 150 17.55 6.25 2.71
N ARG A 151 18.11 6.47 1.51
CA ARG A 151 17.58 7.48 0.57
C ARG A 151 16.19 7.13 0.07
N ALA A 152 15.89 5.85 -0.18
CA ALA A 152 14.55 5.44 -0.58
C ALA A 152 13.54 5.65 0.56
N ALA A 153 13.91 5.25 1.78
CA ALA A 153 13.09 5.47 2.98
C ALA A 153 12.76 6.95 3.20
N VAL A 154 13.74 7.84 3.01
CA VAL A 154 13.51 9.30 3.11
C VAL A 154 12.54 9.80 2.04
N GLU A 155 12.67 9.37 0.79
CA GLU A 155 11.79 9.85 -0.29
C GLU A 155 10.35 9.33 -0.16
N LEU A 156 10.18 8.09 0.33
CA LEU A 156 8.88 7.53 0.74
C LEU A 156 8.31 8.30 1.93
N GLY A 157 9.11 8.51 2.99
CA GLY A 157 8.69 9.25 4.18
C GLY A 157 8.23 10.68 3.88
N LYS A 158 8.90 11.38 2.96
CA LYS A 158 8.41 12.68 2.46
C LYS A 158 7.02 12.56 1.84
N ALA A 159 6.80 11.58 0.97
CA ALA A 159 5.49 11.37 0.35
C ALA A 159 4.39 11.10 1.39
N LEU A 160 4.69 10.33 2.45
CA LEU A 160 3.75 10.06 3.55
C LEU A 160 3.28 11.33 4.28
N VAL A 161 4.15 12.33 4.41
CA VAL A 161 3.84 13.53 5.22
C VAL A 161 3.57 14.79 4.40
N GLU A 162 3.85 14.77 3.10
CA GLU A 162 3.67 15.89 2.18
C GLU A 162 2.50 15.70 1.21
N ASP A 163 2.06 14.46 0.93
CA ASP A 163 0.89 14.23 0.07
C ASP A 163 -0.40 14.72 0.74
N GLU A 164 -1.18 15.52 0.04
CA GLU A 164 -2.51 15.96 0.48
C GLU A 164 -3.63 15.37 -0.39
N SER A 165 -3.26 14.64 -1.45
CA SER A 165 -4.19 14.20 -2.49
C SER A 165 -5.00 12.95 -2.17
N SER A 166 -4.43 11.95 -1.49
CA SER A 166 -5.10 10.67 -1.28
C SER A 166 -4.65 9.96 0.00
N ALA A 167 -5.62 9.65 0.86
CA ALA A 167 -5.39 8.81 2.04
C ALA A 167 -4.98 7.39 1.64
N LEU A 168 -5.55 6.85 0.54
CA LEU A 168 -5.14 5.57 0.00
C LEU A 168 -3.66 5.60 -0.43
N PHE A 169 -3.21 6.63 -1.14
CA PHE A 169 -1.81 6.74 -1.50
C PHE A 169 -0.89 6.75 -0.27
N ARG A 170 -1.23 7.55 0.75
CA ARG A 170 -0.43 7.64 1.97
C ARG A 170 -0.41 6.35 2.79
N HIS A 171 -1.51 5.59 2.83
CA HIS A 171 -1.54 4.29 3.52
C HIS A 171 -0.52 3.34 2.86
N GLU A 172 -0.52 3.25 1.54
CA GLU A 172 0.41 2.39 0.80
C GLU A 172 1.87 2.79 1.02
N VAL A 173 2.15 4.10 1.08
CA VAL A 173 3.51 4.58 1.40
C VAL A 173 3.93 4.10 2.80
N ALA A 174 3.04 4.13 3.79
CA ALA A 174 3.31 3.60 5.13
C ALA A 174 3.55 2.08 5.09
N PHE A 175 2.72 1.32 4.38
CA PHE A 175 2.89 -0.12 4.18
C PHE A 175 4.27 -0.44 3.59
N VAL A 176 4.64 0.26 2.51
CA VAL A 176 5.94 0.10 1.84
C VAL A 176 7.13 0.50 2.73
N LEU A 177 6.97 1.52 3.59
CA LEU A 177 7.98 1.87 4.60
C LEU A 177 8.14 0.75 5.64
N GLY A 178 7.04 0.14 6.06
CA GLY A 178 7.01 -1.04 6.92
C GLY A 178 7.76 -2.21 6.30
N GLN A 179 7.48 -2.52 5.02
CA GLN A 179 8.23 -3.55 4.28
C GLN A 179 9.72 -3.23 4.20
N LEU A 180 10.09 -1.96 4.00
CA LEU A 180 11.47 -1.55 3.84
C LEU A 180 12.28 -1.65 5.15
N GLN A 181 11.61 -1.59 6.31
CA GLN A 181 12.19 -1.76 7.66
C GLN A 181 13.43 -0.89 7.91
N ARG A 182 13.37 0.40 7.54
CA ARG A 182 14.49 1.35 7.71
C ARG A 182 14.17 2.41 8.74
N VAL A 183 15.05 2.57 9.72
CA VAL A 183 14.94 3.60 10.76
C VAL A 183 14.88 5.02 10.20
N GLU A 184 15.44 5.29 9.02
CA GLU A 184 15.33 6.60 8.37
C GLU A 184 13.89 6.98 7.97
N GLY A 185 12.98 6.01 7.91
CA GLY A 185 11.53 6.23 7.74
C GLY A 185 10.78 6.51 9.04
N LEU A 186 11.36 6.18 10.20
CA LEU A 186 10.67 6.16 11.50
C LEU A 186 10.08 7.54 11.86
N ASP A 187 10.85 8.61 11.71
CA ASP A 187 10.37 9.97 12.03
C ASP A 187 9.12 10.36 11.22
N TYR A 188 9.02 9.90 9.97
CA TYR A 188 7.87 10.17 9.10
C TYR A 188 6.65 9.35 9.51
N LEU A 189 6.84 8.07 9.83
CA LEU A 189 5.78 7.21 10.34
C LEU A 189 5.22 7.72 11.66
N VAL A 190 6.09 8.09 12.61
CA VAL A 190 5.69 8.68 13.90
C VAL A 190 4.92 9.98 13.66
N LYS A 191 5.42 10.87 12.79
CA LYS A 191 4.71 12.11 12.44
C LYS A 191 3.34 11.84 11.84
N SER A 192 3.20 10.80 11.02
CA SER A 192 1.93 10.40 10.43
C SER A 192 0.95 9.87 11.49
N LEU A 193 1.40 8.99 12.38
CA LEU A 193 0.61 8.44 13.47
C LEU A 193 0.15 9.50 14.48
N GLU A 194 1.00 10.49 14.78
CA GLU A 194 0.74 11.61 15.69
C GLU A 194 -0.18 12.69 15.09
N ARG A 195 -0.40 12.68 13.77
CA ARG A 195 -1.20 13.70 13.07
C ARG A 195 -2.69 13.50 13.37
N GLY A 196 -3.25 14.36 14.22
CA GLY A 196 -4.60 14.20 14.77
C GLY A 196 -5.76 14.38 13.77
N ASP A 197 -5.47 14.92 12.60
CA ASP A 197 -6.37 15.08 11.45
C ASP A 197 -6.04 14.14 10.28
N GLU A 198 -5.11 13.19 10.47
CA GLU A 198 -4.81 12.16 9.48
C GLU A 198 -5.90 11.07 9.44
N HIS A 199 -6.11 10.51 8.25
CA HIS A 199 -7.07 9.44 8.00
C HIS A 199 -6.71 8.16 8.74
N GLU A 200 -7.71 7.42 9.24
CA GLU A 200 -7.49 6.20 10.02
C GLU A 200 -6.73 5.11 9.25
N PHE A 201 -6.92 5.04 7.93
CA PHE A 201 -6.15 4.18 7.00
C PHE A 201 -4.65 4.39 7.19
N VAL A 202 -4.23 5.64 7.06
CA VAL A 202 -2.81 6.00 7.10
C VAL A 202 -2.24 5.79 8.51
N ARG A 203 -3.03 6.11 9.55
CA ARG A 203 -2.58 5.98 10.94
C ARG A 203 -2.44 4.52 11.38
N HIS A 204 -3.38 3.63 11.02
CA HIS A 204 -3.23 2.20 11.34
C HIS A 204 -2.00 1.63 10.64
N GLU A 205 -1.84 1.92 9.35
CA GLU A 205 -0.73 1.41 8.56
C GLU A 205 0.62 1.96 9.03
N SER A 206 0.64 3.22 9.48
CA SER A 206 1.83 3.80 10.11
C SER A 206 2.18 3.10 11.42
N ALA A 207 1.19 2.68 12.23
CA ALA A 207 1.45 1.94 13.46
C ALA A 207 2.03 0.54 13.17
N GLU A 208 1.47 -0.18 12.19
CA GLU A 208 1.99 -1.50 11.80
C GLU A 208 3.40 -1.40 11.21
N ALA A 209 3.64 -0.41 10.36
CA ALA A 209 4.95 -0.12 9.81
C ALA A 209 5.99 0.22 10.89
N ILE A 210 5.62 0.95 11.95
CA ILE A 210 6.49 1.19 13.11
C ILE A 210 6.81 -0.13 13.82
N GLY A 211 5.81 -1.00 14.00
CA GLY A 211 5.96 -2.34 14.57
C GLY A 211 6.91 -3.25 13.79
N ALA A 212 6.98 -3.08 12.48
CA ALA A 212 7.86 -3.85 11.61
C ALA A 212 9.34 -3.39 11.66
N ILE A 213 9.66 -2.21 12.18
CA ILE A 213 11.05 -1.71 12.22
C ILE A 213 11.78 -2.29 13.44
N GLU A 214 12.78 -3.14 13.19
CA GLU A 214 13.62 -3.75 14.23
C GLU A 214 14.69 -2.78 14.79
N ASP A 215 15.20 -1.88 13.95
CA ASP A 215 16.18 -0.88 14.37
C ASP A 215 15.53 0.20 15.26
N ASP A 216 16.18 0.59 16.36
CA ASP A 216 15.65 1.57 17.32
C ASP A 216 14.32 1.13 17.98
N TRP A 217 14.18 -0.18 18.24
CA TRP A 217 12.96 -0.77 18.81
C TRP A 217 12.48 -0.10 20.11
N GLU A 218 13.38 0.33 21.01
CA GLU A 218 12.99 1.04 22.25
C GLU A 218 12.11 2.25 21.95
N ARG A 219 12.45 3.00 20.88
CA ARG A 219 11.67 4.13 20.42
C ARG A 219 10.37 3.69 19.74
N CYS A 220 10.40 2.66 18.89
CA CYS A 220 9.19 2.10 18.27
C CYS A 220 8.18 1.67 19.35
N GLU A 221 8.64 0.91 20.35
CA GLU A 221 7.83 0.43 21.47
C GLU A 221 7.25 1.58 22.29
N GLU A 222 8.06 2.61 22.61
CA GLU A 222 7.58 3.82 23.30
C GLU A 222 6.46 4.50 22.51
N VAL A 223 6.63 4.66 21.19
CA VAL A 223 5.62 5.28 20.34
C VAL A 223 4.33 4.46 20.34
N LEU A 224 4.40 3.15 20.06
CA LEU A 224 3.22 2.28 19.96
C LEU A 224 2.45 2.24 21.29
N LYS A 225 3.13 2.18 22.44
CA LYS A 225 2.49 2.22 23.76
C LYS A 225 1.68 3.49 24.01
N ARG A 226 2.08 4.64 23.43
CA ARG A 226 1.31 5.90 23.55
C ARG A 226 -0.02 5.85 22.81
N PHE A 227 -0.15 4.99 21.80
CA PHE A 227 -1.33 4.90 20.93
C PHE A 227 -2.22 3.67 21.18
N MET A 228 -1.89 2.81 22.15
CA MET A 228 -2.74 1.66 22.53
C MET A 228 -4.14 2.04 23.02
N GLU A 229 -4.33 3.29 23.49
CA GLU A 229 -5.64 3.82 23.91
C GLU A 229 -6.15 4.91 22.96
N ASP A 230 -5.74 4.89 21.68
CA ASP A 230 -6.22 5.85 20.70
C ASP A 230 -7.75 5.84 20.59
N LYS A 231 -8.33 7.02 20.30
CA LYS A 231 -9.78 7.16 20.09
C LYS A 231 -10.26 6.31 18.90
N ASP A 232 -9.38 6.13 17.92
CA ASP A 232 -9.62 5.26 16.78
C ASP A 232 -9.25 3.82 17.15
N LYS A 233 -10.25 2.94 17.08
CA LYS A 233 -10.07 1.54 17.47
C LYS A 233 -9.16 0.78 16.52
N CYS A 234 -9.12 1.14 15.24
CA CYS A 234 -8.24 0.49 14.27
C CYS A 234 -6.79 0.77 14.64
N VAL A 235 -6.46 2.04 14.89
CA VAL A 235 -5.12 2.47 15.33
C VAL A 235 -4.70 1.80 16.63
N ALA A 236 -5.57 1.81 17.65
CA ALA A 236 -5.28 1.17 18.93
C ALA A 236 -4.99 -0.34 18.77
N GLN A 237 -5.79 -1.04 17.96
CA GLN A 237 -5.61 -2.47 17.68
C GLN A 237 -4.33 -2.75 16.87
N SER A 238 -3.99 -1.91 15.89
CA SER A 238 -2.73 -2.07 15.14
C SER A 238 -1.52 -1.91 16.07
N CYS A 239 -1.57 -0.97 17.03
CA CYS A 239 -0.50 -0.84 18.03
C CYS A 239 -0.40 -2.07 18.93
N GLU A 240 -1.53 -2.64 19.36
CA GLU A 240 -1.56 -3.88 20.16
C GLU A 240 -0.92 -5.04 19.38
N VAL A 241 -1.32 -5.27 18.13
CA VAL A 241 -0.77 -6.33 17.28
C VAL A 241 0.72 -6.12 17.00
N ALA A 242 1.14 -4.89 16.71
CA ALA A 242 2.53 -4.55 16.47
C ALA A 242 3.43 -4.85 17.68
N LEU A 243 2.96 -4.53 18.89
CA LEU A 243 3.68 -4.83 20.14
C LEU A 243 3.72 -6.34 20.42
N ASP A 244 2.59 -7.02 20.26
CA ASP A 244 2.50 -8.47 20.47
C ASP A 244 3.40 -9.25 19.50
N ALA A 245 3.51 -8.80 18.24
CA ALA A 245 4.36 -9.44 17.23
C ALA A 245 5.86 -9.37 17.57
N ALA A 246 6.31 -8.33 18.26
CA ALA A 246 7.70 -8.16 18.66
C ALA A 246 8.13 -8.98 19.88
N ASP A 247 7.16 -9.47 20.67
CA ASP A 247 7.41 -10.33 21.84
C ASP A 247 7.71 -11.80 21.46
N TYR A 248 7.59 -12.18 20.19
CA TYR A 248 7.79 -13.55 19.66
C TYR A 248 9.10 -13.72 18.87
#